data_AF-A0A916QSQ5-F1
#
_entry.id   AF-A0A916QSQ5-F1
#
_cell.length_a   1.000
_cell.length_b   1.000
_cell.length_c   1.000
_cell.angle_alpha   90.00
_cell.angle_beta   90.00
_cell.angle_gamma   90.00
#
_symmetry.space_group_name_H-M   'P 1'
#
loop_
_entity.id
_entity.type
_entity.pdbx_description
1 polymer ?
#
loop_
_entity_poly.entity_id
_entity_poly.type
_entity_poly.pdbx_seq_one_letter_code
_entity_poly.pdbx_strand_id
1 'polypeptide(L)'
;MMNQTAETATPTPDFSNLKKIADRPFGPFCAEHKIKIDPALAIAPDISVSDGLAALYAARVVPSYLHVMAHALPVRESVWLACHGAALMLPVGAEPSEALQVARAWVYHPNLETRAAVQKVIEQADPDDPTLMAADAAFHGIAKGMEEEVKSAPSATPTLVFAVLLNAALKDEDQDQAEANWQELVAISVDIASGGTGEKPQ
;
A
#
# COMPACT_ATOMS: atom_id res chain seq x y z
N MET A 1 -28.09 19.86 28.71
CA MET A 1 -27.78 19.94 27.27
C MET A 1 -26.82 18.80 26.99
N MET A 2 -27.30 17.72 26.36
CA MET A 2 -26.47 16.58 25.97
C MET A 2 -25.88 16.88 24.60
N ASN A 3 -24.56 16.95 24.52
CA ASN A 3 -23.85 17.15 23.27
C ASN A 3 -23.77 15.79 22.56
N GLN A 4 -24.55 15.61 21.50
CA GLN A 4 -24.38 14.50 20.57
C GLN A 4 -23.12 14.79 19.74
N THR A 5 -22.02 14.10 20.06
CA THR A 5 -20.91 13.95 19.11
C THR A 5 -21.42 13.18 17.91
N ALA A 6 -21.51 13.87 16.77
CA ALA A 6 -21.77 13.25 15.49
C ALA A 6 -20.62 12.29 15.16
N GLU A 7 -20.89 10.99 15.22
CA GLU A 7 -20.10 9.96 14.56
C GLU A 7 -20.10 10.30 13.07
N THR A 8 -19.01 10.88 12.57
CA THR A 8 -18.78 10.96 11.13
C THR A 8 -18.51 9.54 10.65
N ALA A 9 -19.54 8.87 10.15
CA ALA A 9 -19.40 7.57 9.53
C ALA A 9 -18.36 7.66 8.40
N THR A 10 -17.27 6.90 8.52
CA THR A 10 -16.30 6.77 7.44
C THR A 10 -17.05 6.25 6.21
N PRO A 11 -16.98 6.93 5.05
CA PRO A 11 -17.69 6.49 3.86
C PRO A 11 -17.23 5.09 3.48
N THR A 12 -18.18 4.21 3.16
CA THR A 12 -17.89 2.85 2.71
C THR A 12 -17.00 2.90 1.46
N PRO A 13 -15.88 2.15 1.41
CA PRO A 13 -15.01 2.17 0.25
C PRO A 13 -15.72 1.64 -1.00
N ASP A 14 -15.54 2.31 -2.14
CA ASP A 14 -16.10 1.91 -3.43
C ASP A 14 -15.08 1.10 -4.25
N PHE A 15 -15.31 -0.21 -4.34
CA PHE A 15 -14.48 -1.13 -5.12
C PHE A 15 -14.90 -1.26 -6.59
N SER A 16 -15.95 -0.55 -7.04
CA SER A 16 -16.48 -0.68 -8.40
C SER A 16 -15.68 0.08 -9.47
N ASN A 17 -14.80 1.00 -9.07
CA ASN A 17 -14.12 1.95 -9.97
C ASN A 17 -12.57 1.92 -9.85
N LEU A 18 -11.99 0.77 -9.54
CA LEU A 18 -10.54 0.60 -9.34
C LEU A 18 -9.77 0.59 -10.68
N LYS A 19 -9.66 1.75 -11.33
CA LYS A 19 -9.05 1.92 -12.67
C LYS A 19 -7.59 1.47 -12.79
N LYS A 20 -6.86 1.39 -11.67
CA LYS A 20 -5.45 0.97 -11.63
C LYS A 20 -5.28 -0.53 -11.45
N ILE A 21 -6.34 -1.25 -11.10
CA ILE A 21 -6.32 -2.70 -10.95
C ILE A 21 -6.77 -3.31 -12.25
N ALA A 22 -5.95 -4.22 -12.79
CA ALA A 22 -6.28 -4.91 -14.03
C ALA A 22 -7.50 -5.82 -13.82
N ASP A 23 -8.43 -5.82 -14.79
CA ASP A 23 -9.56 -6.73 -14.79
C ASP A 23 -9.10 -8.15 -15.15
N ARG A 24 -8.91 -8.97 -14.12
CA ARG A 24 -8.51 -10.37 -14.22
C ARG A 24 -9.09 -11.20 -13.08
N PRO A 25 -9.19 -12.53 -13.24
CA PRO A 25 -9.72 -13.40 -12.19
C PRO A 25 -8.86 -13.43 -10.91
N PHE A 26 -9.52 -13.36 -9.75
CA PHE A 26 -8.91 -13.26 -8.42
C PHE A 26 -8.07 -14.48 -8.03
N GLY A 27 -8.60 -15.69 -8.23
CA GLY A 27 -7.90 -16.94 -7.88
C GLY A 27 -6.59 -17.13 -8.64
N PRO A 28 -6.60 -17.06 -9.99
CA PRO A 28 -5.38 -17.06 -10.80
C PRO A 28 -4.39 -15.95 -10.43
N PHE A 29 -4.85 -14.74 -10.11
CA PHE A 29 -4.00 -13.66 -9.62
C PHE A 29 -3.30 -14.04 -8.30
N CYS A 30 -4.04 -14.54 -7.30
CA CYS A 30 -3.46 -14.98 -6.04
C CYS A 30 -2.46 -16.13 -6.24
N ALA A 31 -2.76 -17.09 -7.13
CA ALA A 31 -1.86 -18.20 -7.43
C ALA A 31 -0.55 -17.74 -8.08
N GLU A 32 -0.61 -16.82 -9.06
CA GLU A 32 0.57 -16.24 -9.71
C GLU A 32 1.51 -15.57 -8.71
N HIS A 33 0.94 -14.80 -7.77
CA HIS A 33 1.70 -14.05 -6.77
C HIS A 33 1.94 -14.84 -5.48
N LYS A 34 1.54 -16.13 -5.43
CA LYS A 34 1.68 -17.02 -4.26
C LYS A 34 0.99 -16.46 -2.99
N ILE A 35 -0.08 -15.71 -3.16
CA ILE A 35 -0.91 -15.16 -2.09
C ILE A 35 -1.86 -16.27 -1.62
N LYS A 36 -1.78 -16.63 -0.34
CA LYS A 36 -2.66 -17.64 0.25
C LYS A 36 -3.92 -16.98 0.79
N ILE A 37 -5.07 -17.39 0.25
CA ILE A 37 -6.39 -17.01 0.73
C ILE A 37 -6.96 -18.19 1.50
N ASP A 38 -7.53 -17.94 2.68
CA ASP A 38 -8.18 -18.99 3.46
C ASP A 38 -9.41 -19.53 2.71
N PRO A 39 -9.45 -20.83 2.36
CA PRO A 39 -10.59 -21.42 1.66
C PRO A 39 -11.91 -21.32 2.44
N ALA A 40 -11.88 -21.15 3.77
CA ALA A 40 -13.07 -20.95 4.58
C ALA A 40 -13.81 -19.64 4.28
N LEU A 41 -13.14 -18.67 3.62
CA LEU A 41 -13.77 -17.42 3.18
C LEU A 41 -14.72 -17.61 2.00
N ALA A 42 -14.66 -18.77 1.32
CA ALA A 42 -15.51 -19.10 0.18
C ALA A 42 -15.57 -18.03 -0.93
N ILE A 43 -14.47 -17.26 -1.10
CA ILE A 43 -14.33 -16.29 -2.19
C ILE A 43 -14.17 -17.05 -3.50
N ALA A 44 -15.11 -16.86 -4.42
CA ALA A 44 -15.10 -17.53 -5.71
C ALA A 44 -13.84 -17.13 -6.52
N PRO A 45 -13.10 -18.09 -7.12
CA PRO A 45 -11.81 -17.81 -7.74
C PRO A 45 -11.91 -17.08 -9.10
N ASP A 46 -13.10 -17.06 -9.71
CA ASP A 46 -13.37 -16.51 -11.05
C ASP A 46 -13.91 -15.07 -11.04
N ILE A 47 -14.21 -14.50 -9.87
CA ILE A 47 -14.56 -13.07 -9.73
C ILE A 47 -13.36 -12.17 -10.06
N SER A 48 -13.62 -10.89 -10.31
CA SER A 48 -12.54 -9.92 -10.57
C SER A 48 -11.64 -9.72 -9.33
N VAL A 49 -10.39 -9.28 -9.52
CA VAL A 49 -9.51 -8.88 -8.39
C VAL A 49 -10.17 -7.80 -7.52
N SER A 50 -10.91 -6.86 -8.13
CA SER A 50 -11.65 -5.82 -7.41
C SER A 50 -12.74 -6.40 -6.50
N ASP A 51 -13.52 -7.36 -6.99
CA ASP A 51 -14.53 -8.05 -6.18
C ASP A 51 -13.89 -8.91 -5.08
N GLY A 52 -12.73 -9.51 -5.36
CA GLY A 52 -11.95 -10.24 -4.36
C GLY A 52 -11.44 -9.32 -3.24
N LEU A 53 -10.96 -8.12 -3.57
CA LEU A 53 -10.60 -7.10 -2.57
C LEU A 53 -11.81 -6.66 -1.74
N ALA A 54 -12.96 -6.44 -2.37
CA ALA A 54 -14.20 -6.12 -1.66
C ALA A 54 -14.63 -7.24 -0.70
N ALA A 55 -14.52 -8.51 -1.13
CA ALA A 55 -14.83 -9.67 -0.29
C ALA A 55 -13.86 -9.80 0.90
N LEU A 56 -12.55 -9.59 0.67
CA LEU A 56 -11.55 -9.60 1.75
C LEU A 56 -11.77 -8.47 2.76
N TYR A 57 -12.14 -7.27 2.29
CA TYR A 57 -12.51 -6.14 3.13
C TYR A 57 -13.76 -6.47 3.98
N ALA A 58 -14.82 -6.98 3.35
CA ALA A 58 -16.06 -7.35 4.04
C ALA A 58 -15.83 -8.46 5.09
N ALA A 59 -14.92 -9.40 4.82
CA ALA A 59 -14.53 -10.45 5.75
C ALA A 59 -13.48 -10.00 6.79
N ARG A 60 -13.03 -8.74 6.76
CA ARG A 60 -12.02 -8.15 7.66
C ARG A 60 -10.69 -8.91 7.68
N VAL A 61 -10.28 -9.45 6.54
CA VAL A 61 -9.02 -10.22 6.43
C VAL A 61 -7.87 -9.29 6.05
N VAL A 62 -7.46 -8.46 7.01
CA VAL A 62 -6.50 -7.35 6.81
C VAL A 62 -5.22 -7.79 6.07
N PRO A 63 -4.47 -8.83 6.51
CA PRO A 63 -3.22 -9.16 5.85
C PRO A 63 -3.40 -9.62 4.40
N SER A 64 -4.48 -10.37 4.12
CA SER A 64 -4.75 -10.85 2.76
C SER A 64 -5.15 -9.70 1.83
N TYR A 65 -5.97 -8.75 2.31
CA TYR A 65 -6.29 -7.57 1.52
C TYR A 65 -5.04 -6.77 1.18
N LEU A 66 -4.21 -6.45 2.18
CA LEU A 66 -3.02 -5.62 1.97
C LEU A 66 -2.04 -6.30 1.02
N HIS A 67 -1.90 -7.63 1.12
CA HIS A 67 -1.03 -8.41 0.23
C HIS A 67 -1.55 -8.41 -1.22
N VAL A 68 -2.86 -8.60 -1.42
CA VAL A 68 -3.48 -8.49 -2.75
C VAL A 68 -3.33 -7.09 -3.31
N MET A 69 -3.65 -6.05 -2.54
CA MET A 69 -3.56 -4.65 -2.96
C MET A 69 -2.14 -4.25 -3.37
N ALA A 70 -1.13 -4.64 -2.58
CA ALA A 70 0.28 -4.36 -2.87
C ALA A 70 0.74 -4.95 -4.21
N HIS A 71 0.23 -6.13 -4.57
CA HIS A 71 0.52 -6.80 -5.84
C HIS A 71 -0.36 -6.33 -7.01
N ALA A 72 -1.59 -5.88 -6.73
CA ALA A 72 -2.56 -5.54 -7.76
C ALA A 72 -2.33 -4.15 -8.36
N LEU A 73 -1.76 -3.24 -7.58
CA LEU A 73 -1.39 -1.90 -8.04
C LEU A 73 -0.17 -1.94 -8.98
N PRO A 74 -0.10 -1.04 -9.99
CA PRO A 74 1.13 -0.81 -10.73
C PRO A 74 2.23 -0.36 -9.77
N VAL A 75 3.49 -0.68 -10.09
CA VAL A 75 4.66 -0.47 -9.22
C VAL A 75 4.74 0.95 -8.65
N ARG A 76 4.48 1.98 -9.48
CA ARG A 76 4.51 3.38 -9.02
C ARG A 76 3.44 3.64 -7.95
N GLU A 77 2.20 3.25 -8.22
CA GLU A 77 1.08 3.37 -7.30
C GLU A 77 1.24 2.54 -6.02
N SER A 78 1.84 1.35 -6.08
CA SER A 78 2.08 0.52 -4.90
C SER A 78 3.16 1.13 -3.98
N VAL A 79 4.24 1.67 -4.54
CA VAL A 79 5.26 2.42 -3.79
C VAL A 79 4.65 3.71 -3.20
N TRP A 80 3.76 4.38 -3.93
CA TRP A 80 3.05 5.54 -3.41
C TRP A 80 2.16 5.19 -2.20
N LEU A 81 1.44 4.07 -2.26
CA LEU A 81 0.67 3.55 -1.14
C LEU A 81 1.58 3.22 0.06
N ALA A 82 2.77 2.65 -0.17
CA ALA A 82 3.76 2.46 0.90
C ALA A 82 4.26 3.79 1.49
N CYS A 83 4.44 4.84 0.69
CA CYS A 83 4.82 6.16 1.21
C CYS A 83 3.74 6.74 2.16
N HIS A 84 2.46 6.49 1.87
CA HIS A 84 1.36 6.85 2.77
C HIS A 84 1.38 6.00 4.05
N GLY A 85 1.50 4.67 3.92
CA GLY A 85 1.60 3.79 5.08
C GLY A 85 2.79 4.13 5.99
N ALA A 86 3.95 4.42 5.41
CA ALA A 86 5.14 4.88 6.13
C ALA A 86 4.89 6.19 6.88
N ALA A 87 4.22 7.16 6.24
CA ALA A 87 3.89 8.43 6.89
C ALA A 87 2.96 8.25 8.10
N LEU A 88 2.05 7.26 8.08
CA LEU A 88 1.18 6.95 9.22
C LEU A 88 1.95 6.44 10.43
N MET A 89 3.17 5.91 10.26
CA MET A 89 4.01 5.43 11.35
C MET A 89 4.85 6.55 12.01
N LEU A 90 4.89 7.74 11.40
CA LEU A 90 5.59 8.88 11.98
C LEU A 90 4.78 9.49 13.14
N PRO A 91 5.45 10.06 14.17
CA PRO A 91 4.76 10.84 15.18
C PRO A 91 3.94 11.98 14.55
N VAL A 92 2.79 12.29 15.16
CA VAL A 92 1.91 13.36 14.66
C VAL A 92 2.69 14.69 14.59
N GLY A 93 2.68 15.31 13.41
CA GLY A 93 3.39 16.57 13.15
C GLY A 93 4.89 16.44 12.92
N ALA A 94 5.44 15.22 12.87
CA ALA A 94 6.83 15.01 12.47
C ALA A 94 7.00 15.30 10.97
N GLU A 95 8.13 15.91 10.64
CA GLU A 95 8.53 16.08 9.25
C GLU A 95 8.88 14.71 8.62
N PRO A 96 8.60 14.51 7.32
CA PRO A 96 9.03 13.30 6.61
C PRO A 96 10.54 13.11 6.73
N SER A 97 10.98 11.89 7.07
CA SER A 97 12.42 11.57 7.05
C SER A 97 12.98 11.65 5.62
N GLU A 98 14.32 11.69 5.49
CA GLU A 98 14.97 11.71 4.19
C GLU A 98 14.58 10.48 3.35
N ALA A 99 14.46 9.30 3.97
CA ALA A 99 14.04 8.06 3.30
C ALA A 99 12.65 8.20 2.68
N LEU A 100 11.68 8.73 3.43
CA LEU A 100 10.35 9.00 2.89
C LEU A 100 10.39 10.04 1.77
N GLN A 101 11.17 11.11 1.90
CA GLN A 101 11.29 12.15 0.89
C GLN A 101 11.81 11.61 -0.46
N VAL A 102 12.87 10.80 -0.45
CA VAL A 102 13.42 10.24 -1.69
C VAL A 102 12.52 9.17 -2.31
N ALA A 103 11.82 8.37 -1.49
CA ALA A 103 10.81 7.43 -1.97
C ALA A 103 9.69 8.15 -2.72
N ARG A 104 9.19 9.26 -2.16
CA ARG A 104 8.19 10.11 -2.82
C ARG A 104 8.75 10.75 -4.09
N ALA A 105 9.99 11.24 -4.07
CA ALA A 105 10.64 11.79 -5.27
C ALA A 105 10.73 10.76 -6.41
N TRP A 106 11.04 9.50 -6.09
CA TRP A 106 10.99 8.40 -7.05
C TRP A 106 9.57 8.15 -7.58
N VAL A 107 8.53 8.19 -6.74
CA VAL A 107 7.14 8.08 -7.21
C VAL A 107 6.79 9.18 -8.22
N TYR A 108 7.21 10.41 -7.99
CA TYR A 108 6.94 11.53 -8.91
C TYR A 108 7.71 11.40 -10.23
N HIS A 109 8.96 10.94 -10.17
CA HIS A 109 9.84 10.82 -11.34
C HIS A 109 10.60 9.49 -11.30
N PRO A 110 9.95 8.34 -11.60
CA PRO A 110 10.57 7.03 -11.42
C PRO A 110 11.58 6.77 -12.53
N ASN A 111 12.85 7.05 -12.25
CA ASN A 111 13.96 6.94 -13.18
C ASN A 111 15.26 6.54 -12.45
N LEU A 112 16.36 6.40 -13.19
CA LEU A 112 17.65 5.98 -12.62
C LEU A 112 18.26 7.02 -11.67
N GLU A 113 18.01 8.31 -11.88
CA GLU A 113 18.52 9.39 -11.04
C GLU A 113 17.83 9.38 -9.66
N THR A 114 16.50 9.35 -9.63
CA THR A 114 15.75 9.27 -8.37
C THR A 114 16.00 7.95 -7.67
N ARG A 115 16.18 6.84 -8.40
CA ARG A 115 16.59 5.56 -7.83
C ARG A 115 17.97 5.61 -7.19
N ALA A 116 18.94 6.28 -7.82
CA ALA A 116 20.28 6.45 -7.25
C ALA A 116 20.25 7.32 -5.98
N ALA A 117 19.39 8.35 -5.95
CA ALA A 117 19.16 9.14 -4.74
C ALA A 117 18.59 8.28 -3.60
N VAL A 118 17.60 7.43 -3.90
CA VAL A 118 17.05 6.46 -2.94
C VAL A 118 18.13 5.53 -2.40
N GLN A 119 18.97 4.97 -3.27
CA GLN A 119 20.06 4.07 -2.88
C GLN A 119 21.02 4.74 -1.87
N LYS A 120 21.44 5.98 -2.16
CA LYS A 120 22.36 6.71 -1.29
C LYS A 120 21.79 6.92 0.11
N VAL A 121 20.49 7.19 0.21
CA VAL A 121 19.81 7.36 1.50
C VAL A 121 19.73 6.04 2.24
N ILE A 122 19.34 4.94 1.57
CA ILE A 122 19.28 3.60 2.19
C ILE A 122 20.64 3.20 2.79
N GLU A 123 21.74 3.47 2.09
CA GLU A 123 23.10 3.14 2.54
C GLU A 123 23.54 3.90 3.81
N GLN A 124 22.86 5.00 4.15
CA GLN A 124 23.20 5.90 5.25
C GLN A 124 22.10 6.01 6.32
N ALA A 125 20.95 5.39 6.08
CA ALA A 125 19.76 5.55 6.90
C ALA A 125 19.93 4.91 8.28
N ASP A 126 19.22 5.49 9.25
CA ASP A 126 18.98 4.86 10.55
C ASP A 126 18.15 3.58 10.33
N PRO A 127 18.62 2.39 10.75
CA PRO A 127 17.85 1.16 10.67
C PRO A 127 16.51 1.22 11.42
N ASP A 128 16.39 2.13 12.40
CA ASP A 128 15.16 2.33 13.18
C ASP A 128 14.19 3.33 12.52
N ASP A 129 14.52 3.92 11.37
CA ASP A 129 13.59 4.79 10.61
C ASP A 129 12.41 3.95 10.08
N PRO A 130 11.17 4.17 10.56
CA PRO A 130 10.01 3.37 10.17
C PRO A 130 9.64 3.53 8.70
N THR A 131 10.18 4.55 8.01
CA THR A 131 9.91 4.83 6.61
C THR A 131 10.92 4.24 5.63
N LEU A 132 12.04 3.70 6.14
CA LEU A 132 13.14 3.15 5.33
C LEU A 132 12.66 2.09 4.34
N MET A 133 11.73 1.24 4.76
CA MET A 133 11.21 0.17 3.90
C MET A 133 10.37 0.68 2.72
N ALA A 134 9.80 1.90 2.79
CA ALA A 134 9.19 2.55 1.64
C ALA A 134 10.24 3.02 0.62
N ALA A 135 11.42 3.46 1.10
CA ALA A 135 12.56 3.74 0.24
C ALA A 135 13.11 2.47 -0.40
N ASP A 136 13.23 1.36 0.34
CA ASP A 136 13.61 0.06 -0.24
C ASP A 136 12.64 -0.38 -1.34
N ALA A 137 11.33 -0.22 -1.12
CA ALA A 137 10.31 -0.53 -2.12
C ALA A 137 10.53 0.28 -3.41
N ALA A 138 10.86 1.57 -3.30
CA ALA A 138 11.19 2.45 -4.41
C ALA A 138 12.50 2.05 -5.12
N PHE A 139 13.55 1.70 -4.37
CA PHE A 139 14.83 1.23 -4.93
C PHE A 139 14.66 -0.05 -5.76
N HIS A 140 13.80 -0.95 -5.30
CA HIS A 140 13.48 -2.18 -6.02
C HIS A 140 12.48 -1.99 -7.16
N GLY A 141 11.79 -0.84 -7.20
CA GLY A 141 10.76 -0.52 -8.17
C GLY A 141 11.29 -0.51 -9.61
N ILE A 142 10.66 -1.29 -10.47
CA ILE A 142 10.92 -1.30 -11.92
C ILE A 142 9.82 -0.50 -12.60
N ALA A 143 10.12 0.73 -12.97
CA ALA A 143 9.25 1.56 -13.82
C ALA A 143 9.65 1.42 -15.30
N LYS A 144 8.79 1.94 -16.18
CA LYS A 144 9.00 1.91 -17.63
C LYS A 144 10.34 2.55 -18.01
N GLY A 145 11.18 1.82 -18.74
CA GLY A 145 12.50 2.26 -19.18
C GLY A 145 13.64 1.91 -18.20
N MET A 146 13.36 1.18 -17.12
CA MET A 146 14.35 0.74 -16.13
C MET A 146 14.59 -0.78 -16.14
N GLU A 147 13.90 -1.53 -17.00
CA GLU A 147 13.88 -3.00 -17.01
C GLU A 147 15.25 -3.64 -17.28
N GLU A 148 16.10 -2.97 -18.07
CA GLU A 148 17.44 -3.45 -18.37
C GLU A 148 18.43 -3.21 -17.24
N GLU A 149 18.24 -2.16 -16.45
CA GLU A 149 19.19 -1.71 -15.43
C GLU A 149 18.84 -2.24 -14.03
N VAL A 150 17.55 -2.35 -13.71
CA VAL A 150 17.09 -2.77 -12.39
C VAL A 150 16.83 -4.28 -12.38
N LYS A 151 17.68 -5.03 -11.67
CA LYS A 151 17.63 -6.50 -11.57
C LYS A 151 16.93 -7.00 -10.30
N SER A 152 15.82 -6.37 -9.92
CA SER A 152 14.99 -6.83 -8.80
C SER A 152 14.15 -8.05 -9.21
N ALA A 153 13.88 -8.94 -8.26
CA ALA A 153 12.85 -9.96 -8.46
C ALA A 153 11.49 -9.26 -8.66
N PRO A 154 10.59 -9.75 -9.54
CA PRO A 154 9.30 -9.11 -9.79
C PRO A 154 8.43 -8.92 -8.53
N SER A 155 8.62 -9.76 -7.51
CA SER A 155 7.89 -9.67 -6.23
C SER A 155 8.54 -8.75 -5.19
N ALA A 156 9.76 -8.23 -5.42
CA ALA A 156 10.51 -7.50 -4.39
C ALA A 156 9.74 -6.26 -3.90
N THR A 157 9.35 -5.36 -4.81
CA THR A 157 8.57 -4.17 -4.47
C THR A 157 7.25 -4.48 -3.79
N PRO A 158 6.34 -5.31 -4.35
CA PRO A 158 5.05 -5.56 -3.70
C PRO A 158 5.18 -6.29 -2.35
N THR A 159 6.21 -7.13 -2.14
CA THR A 159 6.50 -7.69 -0.81
C THR A 159 6.88 -6.61 0.20
N LEU A 160 7.75 -5.67 -0.17
CA LEU A 160 8.14 -4.55 0.70
C LEU A 160 6.96 -3.62 0.98
N VAL A 161 6.16 -3.31 -0.04
CA VAL A 161 4.92 -2.53 0.11
C VAL A 161 3.97 -3.23 1.09
N PHE A 162 3.72 -4.53 0.93
CA PHE A 162 2.88 -5.29 1.85
C PHE A 162 3.40 -5.20 3.30
N ALA A 163 4.71 -5.33 3.51
CA ALA A 163 5.31 -5.22 4.83
C ALA A 163 5.13 -3.82 5.45
N VAL A 164 5.31 -2.74 4.66
CA VAL A 164 5.05 -1.36 5.13
C VAL A 164 3.60 -1.20 5.56
N LEU A 165 2.66 -1.70 4.75
CA LEU A 165 1.24 -1.56 5.03
C LEU A 165 0.80 -2.37 6.25
N LEU A 166 1.36 -3.57 6.43
CA LEU A 166 1.07 -4.39 7.60
C LEU A 166 1.60 -3.74 8.88
N ASN A 167 2.82 -3.19 8.84
CA ASN A 167 3.40 -2.45 9.97
C ASN A 167 2.57 -1.20 10.30
N ALA A 168 2.12 -0.45 9.28
CA ALA A 168 1.28 0.72 9.47
C ALA A 168 -0.10 0.37 10.06
N ALA A 169 -0.71 -0.73 9.60
CA ALA A 169 -1.99 -1.20 10.12
C ALA A 169 -1.90 -1.67 11.59
N LEU A 170 -0.76 -2.22 11.98
CA LEU A 170 -0.53 -2.84 13.29
C LEU A 170 0.43 -2.04 14.18
N LYS A 171 0.64 -0.76 13.88
CA LYS A 171 1.61 0.09 14.62
C LYS A 171 1.20 0.30 16.10
N ASP A 172 -0.10 0.22 16.38
CA ASP A 172 -0.69 0.38 17.71
C ASP A 172 -1.15 -0.99 18.24
N GLU A 173 -0.86 -1.29 19.51
CA GLU A 173 -1.28 -2.54 20.17
C GLU A 173 -2.79 -2.55 20.51
N ASP A 174 -3.39 -1.38 20.60
CA ASP A 174 -4.81 -1.20 20.87
C ASP A 174 -5.66 -1.57 19.64
N GLN A 175 -6.68 -2.40 19.85
CA GLN A 175 -7.47 -2.96 18.74
C GLN A 175 -8.28 -1.91 18.00
N ASP A 176 -8.81 -0.90 18.69
CA ASP A 176 -9.59 0.16 18.07
C ASP A 176 -8.70 1.08 17.21
N GLN A 177 -7.49 1.36 17.68
CA GLN A 177 -6.49 2.10 16.90
C GLN A 177 -5.97 1.30 15.70
N ALA A 178 -5.69 0.00 15.86
CA ALA A 178 -5.31 -0.88 14.76
C ALA A 178 -6.41 -0.93 13.68
N GLU A 179 -7.68 -1.01 14.10
CA GLU A 179 -8.81 -0.93 13.18
C GLU A 179 -8.89 0.43 12.48
N ALA A 180 -8.68 1.54 13.19
CA ALA A 180 -8.67 2.87 12.59
C ALA A 180 -7.55 3.03 11.54
N ASN A 181 -6.34 2.56 11.85
CA ASN A 181 -5.21 2.55 10.92
C ASN A 181 -5.53 1.72 9.67
N TRP A 182 -6.13 0.55 9.86
CA TRP A 182 -6.59 -0.30 8.76
C TRP A 182 -7.61 0.39 7.87
N GLN A 183 -8.66 1.00 8.43
CA GLN A 183 -9.68 1.72 7.65
C GLN A 183 -9.09 2.91 6.90
N GLU A 184 -8.13 3.62 7.49
CA GLU A 184 -7.40 4.70 6.82
C GLU A 184 -6.59 4.17 5.62
N LEU A 185 -5.85 3.08 5.79
CA LEU A 185 -5.13 2.43 4.68
C LEU A 185 -6.04 1.93 3.57
N VAL A 186 -7.22 1.40 3.90
CA VAL A 186 -8.23 1.01 2.89
C VAL A 186 -8.66 2.23 2.09
N ALA A 187 -9.04 3.32 2.76
CA ALA A 187 -9.48 4.54 2.10
C ALA A 187 -8.42 5.09 1.14
N ILE A 188 -7.17 5.17 1.59
CA ILE A 188 -6.03 5.61 0.77
C ILE A 188 -5.81 4.66 -0.42
N SER A 189 -5.82 3.35 -0.17
CA SER A 189 -5.57 2.35 -1.21
C SER A 189 -6.65 2.35 -2.31
N VAL A 190 -7.93 2.50 -1.93
CA VAL A 190 -9.06 2.56 -2.85
C VAL A 190 -9.04 3.86 -3.66
N ASP A 191 -8.69 4.99 -3.04
CA ASP A 191 -8.52 6.25 -3.77
C ASP A 191 -7.40 6.16 -4.82
N ILE A 192 -6.21 5.69 -4.42
CA ILE A 192 -5.09 5.46 -5.35
C ILE A 192 -5.49 4.49 -6.47
N ALA A 193 -6.13 3.38 -6.12
CA ALA A 193 -6.58 2.39 -7.09
C ALA A 193 -7.64 2.94 -8.06
N SER A 194 -8.42 3.93 -7.63
CA SER A 194 -9.40 4.65 -8.45
C SER A 194 -8.79 5.78 -9.31
N GLY A 195 -7.49 6.05 -9.12
CA GLY A 195 -6.73 7.08 -9.83
C GLY A 195 -6.59 8.41 -9.09
N GLY A 196 -6.96 8.45 -7.81
CA GLY A 196 -6.71 9.58 -6.92
C GLY A 196 -5.28 9.64 -6.39
N THR A 197 -5.03 10.57 -5.47
CA THR A 197 -3.70 10.85 -4.91
C THR A 197 -3.45 10.14 -3.58
N GLY A 198 -4.45 9.49 -2.99
CA GLY A 198 -4.39 8.95 -1.64
C GLY A 198 -4.37 10.03 -0.55
N GLU A 199 -4.44 11.30 -0.92
CA GLU A 199 -4.53 12.40 0.03
C GLU A 199 -6.00 12.67 0.34
N LYS A 200 -6.32 12.87 1.64
CA LYS A 200 -7.63 13.37 2.03
C LYS A 200 -7.81 14.78 1.43
N PRO A 201 -8.98 15.11 0.85
CA PRO A 201 -9.30 16.49 0.52
C PRO A 201 -9.09 17.36 1.77
N GLN A 202 -8.27 18.41 1.66
CA GLN A 202 -8.10 19.41 2.72
C GLN A 202 -9.41 20.18 2.97
#